data_AF-A0A847YER9-F1
#
_entry.id   AF-A0A847YER9-F1
#
_cell.length_a   1.000
_cell.length_b   1.000
_cell.length_c   1.000
_cell.angle_alpha   90.00
_cell.angle_beta   90.00
_cell.angle_gamma   90.00
#
_symmetry.space_group_name_H-M   'P 1'
#
loop_
_entity.id
_entity.type
_entity.pdbx_description
1 polymer ?
#
loop_
_entity_poly.entity_id
_entity_poly.type
_entity_poly.pdbx_seq_one_letter_code
_entity_poly.pdbx_strand_id
1 'polypeptide(L)'
;MDAFLDAVDELHTSPTVAWRVLNLLKDPEFDVRDVESHLEADPALTAAILRLVNSAAYGLPRRISSLRQAIMLMGTRSLRLAV
;
A
#
# COMPACT_ATOMS: atom_id res chain seq x y z
N MET A 1 8.31 22.23 5.16
CA MET A 1 8.75 20.86 4.79
C MET A 1 7.50 20.14 4.30
N ASP A 2 6.84 20.72 3.31
CA ASP A 2 5.43 20.41 3.00
C ASP A 2 5.25 20.15 1.50
N ALA A 3 6.07 20.80 0.66
CA ALA A 3 6.10 20.59 -0.79
C ALA A 3 6.45 19.15 -1.23
N PHE A 4 7.12 18.35 -0.39
CA PHE A 4 7.38 16.94 -0.71
C PHE A 4 6.16 16.05 -0.45
N LEU A 5 5.26 16.46 0.44
CA LEU A 5 4.04 15.72 0.75
C LEU A 5 2.96 15.99 -0.30
N ASP A 6 2.87 17.23 -0.80
CA ASP A 6 1.93 17.59 -1.87
C ASP A 6 2.28 16.91 -3.20
N ALA A 7 3.58 16.75 -3.49
CA ALA A 7 4.04 16.02 -4.68
C ALA A 7 3.66 14.53 -4.66
N VAL A 8 3.40 13.97 -3.47
CA VAL A 8 3.04 12.57 -3.29
C VAL A 8 1.53 12.33 -3.48
N ASP A 9 0.70 13.36 -3.32
CA ASP A 9 -0.74 13.30 -3.65
C ASP A 9 -0.99 13.33 -5.17
N GLU A 10 -0.02 13.81 -5.97
CA GLU A 10 -0.05 13.81 -7.43
C GLU A 10 0.63 12.58 -8.07
N LEU A 11 1.15 11.64 -7.27
CA LEU A 11 1.78 10.45 -7.80
C LEU A 11 0.71 9.50 -8.33
N HIS A 12 0.41 9.65 -9.62
CA HIS A 12 -0.27 8.68 -10.44
C HIS A 12 0.32 7.29 -10.16
N THR A 13 -0.40 6.49 -9.37
CA THR A 13 -0.14 5.06 -9.23
C THR A 13 0.03 4.48 -10.61
N SER A 14 1.13 3.76 -10.84
CA SER A 14 1.30 3.08 -12.12
C SER A 14 0.09 2.16 -12.33
N PRO A 15 -0.76 2.38 -13.35
CA PRO A 15 -1.95 1.55 -13.57
C PRO A 15 -1.58 0.08 -13.72
N THR A 16 -0.36 -0.19 -14.20
CA THR A 16 0.21 -1.53 -14.32
C THR A 16 0.49 -2.19 -12.98
N VAL A 17 1.04 -1.47 -12.00
CA VAL A 17 1.31 -2.01 -10.66
C VAL A 17 -0.02 -2.27 -9.95
N ALA A 18 -0.94 -1.30 -10.00
CA ALA A 18 -2.26 -1.46 -9.40
C ALA A 18 -3.00 -2.68 -9.97
N TRP A 19 -3.02 -2.83 -11.30
CA TRP A 19 -3.66 -3.97 -11.95
C TRP A 19 -3.04 -5.32 -11.57
N ARG A 20 -1.70 -5.41 -11.46
CA ARG A 20 -1.02 -6.65 -11.05
C ARG A 20 -1.39 -7.04 -9.62
N VAL A 21 -1.33 -6.08 -8.69
CA VAL A 21 -1.70 -6.30 -7.29
C VAL A 21 -3.17 -6.71 -7.17
N LEU A 22 -4.08 -6.01 -7.85
CA LEU A 22 -5.50 -6.36 -7.87
C LEU A 22 -5.76 -7.77 -8.42
N ASN A 23 -4.98 -8.23 -9.40
CA ASN A 23 -5.09 -9.59 -9.91
C ASN A 23 -4.55 -10.63 -8.94
N LEU A 24 -3.41 -10.38 -8.28
CA LEU A 24 -2.90 -11.28 -7.25
C LEU A 24 -3.90 -11.43 -6.10
N LEU A 25 -4.53 -10.33 -5.68
CA LEU A 25 -5.53 -10.33 -4.60
C LEU A 25 -6.85 -11.04 -4.97
N LYS A 26 -7.02 -11.53 -6.20
CA LYS A 26 -8.15 -12.40 -6.60
C LYS A 26 -7.87 -13.88 -6.30
N ASP A 27 -6.61 -14.27 -6.25
CA ASP A 27 -6.22 -15.62 -5.89
C ASP A 27 -6.31 -15.77 -4.36
N PRO A 28 -7.09 -16.72 -3.81
CA PRO A 28 -7.17 -16.94 -2.37
C PRO A 28 -5.87 -17.49 -1.75
N GLU A 29 -4.96 -18.05 -2.55
CA GLU A 29 -3.69 -18.65 -2.07
C GLU A 29 -2.45 -17.82 -2.44
N PHE A 30 -2.63 -16.55 -2.81
CA PHE A 30 -1.52 -15.65 -3.16
C PHE A 30 -0.52 -15.48 -2.01
N ASP A 31 0.77 -15.36 -2.34
CA ASP A 31 1.79 -14.99 -1.36
C ASP A 31 1.82 -13.46 -1.18
N VAL A 32 1.77 -13.01 0.08
CA VAL A 32 1.95 -11.60 0.44
C VAL A 32 3.28 -11.04 -0.06
N ARG A 33 4.31 -11.89 -0.20
CA ARG A 33 5.62 -11.51 -0.76
C ARG A 33 5.52 -11.05 -2.20
N ASP A 34 4.65 -11.65 -3.00
CA ASP A 34 4.48 -11.28 -4.41
C ASP A 34 3.84 -9.89 -4.50
N VAL A 35 2.81 -9.65 -3.68
CA VAL A 35 2.17 -8.33 -3.55
C VAL A 35 3.15 -7.28 -3.07
N GLU A 36 3.94 -7.57 -2.04
CA GLU A 36 4.99 -6.69 -1.53
C GLU A 36 5.99 -6.32 -2.64
N SER A 37 6.50 -7.31 -3.38
CA SER A 37 7.48 -7.06 -4.45
C SER A 37 6.97 -6.14 -5.56
N HIS A 38 5.66 -6.22 -5.88
CA HIS A 38 5.04 -5.35 -6.87
C HIS A 38 4.78 -3.95 -6.35
N LEU A 39 4.36 -3.82 -5.09
CA LEU A 39 4.13 -2.53 -4.45
C LEU A 39 5.45 -1.78 -4.23
N GLU A 40 6.53 -2.48 -3.86
CA GLU A 40 7.88 -1.88 -3.70
C GLU A 40 8.42 -1.26 -4.99
N ALA A 41 7.98 -1.74 -6.16
CA ALA A 41 8.33 -1.13 -7.44
C ALA A 41 7.68 0.25 -7.67
N ASP A 42 6.69 0.62 -6.85
CA ASP A 42 6.02 1.91 -6.87
C ASP A 42 6.14 2.61 -5.49
N PRO A 43 7.16 3.48 -5.31
CA PRO A 43 7.37 4.20 -4.06
C PRO A 43 6.18 5.08 -3.65
N ALA A 44 5.41 5.58 -4.62
CA ALA A 44 4.25 6.41 -4.37
C ALA A 44 3.15 5.61 -3.67
N LEU A 45 2.81 4.47 -4.26
CA LEU A 45 1.79 3.57 -3.75
C LEU A 45 2.21 2.99 -2.40
N THR A 46 3.47 2.58 -2.27
CA THR A 46 4.03 2.14 -0.99
C THR A 46 3.89 3.22 0.09
N ALA A 47 4.24 4.47 -0.22
CA ALA A 47 4.10 5.58 0.73
C ALA A 47 2.63 5.84 1.07
N ALA A 48 1.70 5.77 0.10
CA ALA A 48 0.27 5.96 0.33
C ALA A 48 -0.30 4.89 1.27
N ILE A 49 0.06 3.62 1.06
CA ILE A 49 -0.32 2.50 1.92
C ILE A 49 0.20 2.71 3.35
N LEU A 50 1.48 3.07 3.50
CA LEU A 50 2.05 3.34 4.81
C LEU A 50 1.41 4.55 5.50
N ARG A 51 1.05 5.61 4.77
CA ARG A 51 0.31 6.76 5.34
C ARG A 51 -1.08 6.35 5.82
N LEU A 52 -1.80 5.55 5.03
CA LEU A 52 -3.13 5.08 5.36
C LEU A 52 -3.10 4.23 6.64
N VAL A 53 -2.19 3.26 6.75
CA VAL A 53 -2.06 2.40 7.95
C VAL A 53 -1.63 3.18 9.18
N ASN A 54 -0.82 4.23 9.01
CA ASN A 54 -0.41 5.10 10.11
C ASN A 54 -1.42 6.22 10.42
N SER A 55 -2.56 6.26 9.74
CA SER A 55 -3.59 7.26 9.99
C SER A 55 -4.36 6.97 11.27
N ALA A 56 -5.06 8.00 11.78
CA ALA A 56 -5.92 7.86 12.95
C ALA A 56 -7.02 6.78 12.78
N ALA A 57 -7.40 6.45 11.53
CA ALA A 57 -8.41 5.43 11.24
C ALA A 57 -8.01 4.03 11.73
N TYR A 58 -6.71 3.72 11.76
CA TYR A 58 -6.20 2.43 12.24
C TYR A 58 -5.84 2.44 13.74
N GLY A 59 -5.74 3.61 14.37
CA GLY A 59 -5.56 3.75 15.82
C GLY A 59 -4.34 3.04 16.40
N LEU A 60 -3.27 2.88 15.61
CA LEU A 60 -2.12 2.07 16.01
C LEU A 60 -1.28 2.75 17.09
N PRO A 61 -0.80 2.01 18.11
CA PRO A 61 0.01 2.57 19.20
C PRO A 61 1.45 2.89 18.77
N ARG A 62 1.89 2.41 17.60
CA ARG A 62 3.22 2.62 17.03
C ARG A 62 3.13 2.78 15.52
N ARG A 63 4.08 3.55 14.97
CA ARG A 63 4.21 3.75 13.52
C ARG A 63 4.72 2.49 12.83
N ILE A 64 4.08 2.12 11.73
CA ILE A 64 4.45 1.02 10.85
C ILE A 64 5.36 1.55 9.75
N SER A 65 6.52 0.91 9.56
CA SER A 65 7.48 1.23 8.51
C SER A 65 7.71 0.08 7.52
N SER A 66 7.14 -1.10 7.78
CA SER A 66 7.24 -2.27 6.90
C SER A 66 6.00 -2.38 6.03
N LEU A 67 6.20 -2.51 4.72
CA LEU A 67 5.11 -2.72 3.76
C LEU A 67 4.39 -4.05 4.01
N ARG A 68 5.12 -5.16 4.22
CA ARG A 68 4.53 -6.43 4.66
C ARG A 68 3.64 -6.28 5.89
N GLN A 69 4.12 -5.57 6.92
CA GLN A 69 3.33 -5.36 8.13
C GLN A 69 2.07 -4.53 7.84
N ALA A 70 2.16 -3.51 7.00
CA ALA A 70 1.01 -2.73 6.55
C ALA A 70 -0.01 -3.60 5.79
N ILE A 71 0.44 -4.43 4.84
CA ILE A 71 -0.44 -5.35 4.09
C ILE A 71 -1.17 -6.31 5.02
N MET A 72 -0.46 -6.92 5.98
CA MET A 72 -1.06 -7.84 6.95
C MET A 72 -2.08 -7.15 7.87
N LEU A 73 -1.83 -5.90 8.30
CA LEU A 73 -2.75 -5.12 9.13
C LEU A 73 -4.00 -4.66 8.36
N MET A 74 -3.83 -4.24 7.10
CA MET A 74 -4.93 -3.81 6.24
C MET A 74 -5.86 -4.96 5.85
N GLY A 75 -5.27 -6.14 5.63
CA GLY A 75 -5.93 -7.27 4.99
C GLY A 75 -6.24 -6.99 3.51
N THR A 76 -6.67 -8.04 2.82
CA THR A 76 -6.88 -7.99 1.35
C THR A 76 -7.98 -7.03 0.93
N ARG A 77 -9.04 -6.88 1.72
CA ARG A 77 -10.16 -5.99 1.40
C ARG A 77 -9.76 -4.53 1.36
N SER A 78 -9.09 -4.05 2.42
CA SER A 78 -8.67 -2.65 2.50
C SER A 78 -7.57 -2.37 1.48
N LEU A 79 -6.69 -3.33 1.24
CA LEU A 79 -5.65 -3.20 0.22
C LEU A 79 -6.23 -3.01 -1.19
N ARG A 80 -7.28 -3.75 -1.57
CA ARG A 80 -7.98 -3.56 -2.86
C ARG A 80 -8.63 -2.18 -3.04
N LEU A 81 -8.90 -1.45 -1.95
CA LEU A 81 -9.48 -0.11 -2.00
C LEU A 81 -8.42 0.99 -2.04
N ALA A 82 -7.21 0.69 -1.59
CA ALA A 82 -6.09 1.63 -1.52
C ALA A 82 -5.20 1.60 -2.78
N VAL A 83 -5.34 0.55 -3.57
CA VAL A 83 -4.65 0.32 -4.85
C VAL A 83 -5.61 0.62 -5.99
#